data_AF-A0A1C6BM75-F1
#
_entry.id   AF-A0A1C6BM75-F1
#
_cell.length_a   1.000
_cell.length_b   1.000
_cell.length_c   1.000
_cell.angle_alpha   90.00
_cell.angle_beta   90.00
_cell.angle_gamma   90.00
#
_symmetry.space_group_name_H-M   'P 1'
#
loop_
_entity.id
_entity.type
_entity.pdbx_description
1 polymer ?
#
loop_
_entity_poly.entity_id
_entity_poly.type
_entity_poly.pdbx_seq_one_letter_code
_entity_poly.pdbx_strand_id
1 'polypeptide(L)' 'MLEYFALIHYPMLPWSKKNSGSIQLHGHIHAREEYNLQNKADGIRRYDVGMEANDLSSGGGEADYRFFD' A
#
# COMPACT_ATOMS: atom_id res chain seq x y z
N MET A 1 15.03 -5.80 12.29
CA MET A 1 14.14 -4.77 12.83
C MET A 1 12.72 -5.31 12.70
N LEU A 2 11.83 -5.08 13.65
CA LEU A 2 10.43 -5.55 13.52
C LEU A 2 9.66 -4.61 12.59
N GLU A 3 9.04 -5.15 11.54
CA GLU A 3 8.11 -4.41 10.67
C GLU A 3 6.79 -4.19 11.43
N TYR A 4 6.25 -2.97 11.38
CA TYR A 4 4.93 -2.66 11.95
C TYR A 4 3.94 -2.38 10.82
N PHE A 5 2.83 -3.12 10.79
CA PHE A 5 1.74 -2.88 9.85
C PHE A 5 0.58 -2.16 10.53
N ALA A 6 0.12 -1.07 9.92
CA ALA A 6 -1.10 -0.35 10.31
C ALA A 6 -2.22 -0.73 9.32
N LEU A 7 -3.11 -1.63 9.74
CA LEU A 7 -4.27 -2.06 8.97
C LEU A 7 -5.40 -1.04 9.16
N ILE A 8 -5.66 -0.22 8.15
CA ILE A 8 -6.70 0.83 8.21
C ILE A 8 -7.41 0.84 6.86
N HIS A 9 -8.73 0.57 6.85
CA HIS A 9 -9.47 0.48 5.58
C HIS A 9 -9.43 1.79 4.77
N TYR A 10 -9.53 2.93 5.45
CA TYR A 10 -9.46 4.27 4.85
C TYR A 10 -8.02 4.79 4.85
N PRO A 11 -7.47 5.24 3.72
CA PRO A 11 -6.12 5.80 3.69
C PRO A 11 -6.05 7.07 4.54
N MET A 12 -5.04 7.15 5.39
CA MET A 12 -4.81 8.32 6.24
C MET A 12 -3.47 8.95 5.88
N LEU A 13 -3.38 10.29 5.96
CA LEU A 13 -2.10 10.99 5.78
C LEU A 13 -1.18 10.81 6.99
N PRO A 14 -1.67 10.95 8.23
CA PRO A 14 -1.01 10.42 9.42
C PRO A 14 -1.56 9.04 9.79
N TRP A 15 -0.67 8.09 10.12
CA TRP A 15 -1.05 6.81 10.71
C TRP A 15 -0.08 6.42 11.83
N SER A 16 -0.48 5.44 12.64
CA SER A 16 0.32 4.97 13.77
C SER A 16 1.71 4.54 13.31
N LYS A 17 2.76 5.11 13.94
CA LYS A 17 4.17 4.81 13.67
C LYS A 17 4.68 5.15 12.25
N LYS A 18 4.00 6.03 11.50
CA LYS A 18 4.44 6.50 10.17
C LYS A 18 5.93 6.93 10.15
N ASN A 19 6.30 7.78 11.09
CA ASN A 19 7.67 8.31 11.20
C ASN A 19 8.65 7.34 11.89
N SER A 20 8.18 6.15 12.25
CA SER A 20 8.97 5.07 12.86
C SER A 20 9.00 3.83 11.96
N GLY A 21 8.70 4.00 10.67
CA GLY A 21 8.85 2.95 9.65
C GLY A 21 7.65 2.03 9.46
N SER A 22 6.49 2.28 10.08
CA SER A 22 5.33 1.42 9.84
C SER A 22 4.78 1.56 8.41
N ILE A 23 4.23 0.46 7.91
CA ILE A 23 3.57 0.39 6.60
C ILE A 23 2.06 0.44 6.81
N GLN A 24 1.38 1.42 6.21
CA GLN A 24 -0.08 1.46 6.19
C GLN A 24 -0.59 0.56 5.06
N LEU A 25 -1.40 -0.43 5.42
CA LEU A 25 -2.16 -1.24 4.46
C LEU A 25 -3.61 -0.73 4.47
N HIS A 26 -4.12 -0.31 3.32
CA HIS A 26 -5.48 0.20 3.18
C HIS A 26 -6.16 -0.31 1.91
N GLY A 27 -7.46 -0.02 1.77
CA GLY A 27 -8.19 -0.23 0.52
C GLY A 27 -9.00 1.02 0.17
N HIS A 28 -10.26 0.81 -0.19
CA HIS A 28 -11.33 1.81 -0.32
C HIS A 28 -11.30 2.70 -1.57
N ILE A 29 -10.14 3.14 -2.05
CA ILE A 29 -10.08 4.19 -3.09
C ILE A 29 -10.15 3.68 -4.54
N HIS A 30 -10.22 2.36 -4.76
CA HIS A 30 -10.22 1.73 -6.10
C HIS A 30 -9.14 2.32 -7.02
N ALA A 31 -7.94 2.54 -6.46
CA ALA A 31 -6.81 3.04 -7.22
C ALA A 31 -6.27 1.97 -8.17
N ARG A 32 -5.57 2.41 -9.21
CA ARG A 32 -4.78 1.53 -10.09
C ARG A 32 -3.37 1.32 -9.52
N GLU A 33 -2.61 0.38 -10.10
CA GLU A 33 -1.25 0.02 -9.67
C GLU A 33 -0.30 1.21 -9.51
N GLU A 34 -0.47 2.25 -10.33
CA GLU A 34 0.38 3.44 -10.35
C GLU A 34 0.39 4.15 -8.99
N TYR A 35 -0.67 3.98 -8.18
CA TYR A 35 -0.74 4.51 -6.83
C TYR A 35 0.32 3.90 -5.90
N ASN A 36 0.45 2.57 -5.92
CA ASN A 36 1.43 1.85 -5.10
C ASN A 36 2.85 2.16 -5.59
N LEU A 37 3.05 2.21 -6.91
CA LEU A 37 4.33 2.57 -7.52
C LEU A 37 4.75 4.00 -7.16
N GLN A 38 3.83 4.96 -7.21
CA GLN A 38 4.11 6.35 -6.85
C GLN A 38 4.41 6.50 -5.35
N ASN A 39 3.62 5.86 -4.47
CA ASN A 39 3.91 5.87 -3.03
C ASN A 39 5.32 5.32 -2.75
N LYS A 40 5.72 4.24 -3.44
CA LYS A 40 7.06 3.67 -3.32
C LYS A 40 8.14 4.65 -3.79
N ALA A 41 7.95 5.25 -4.97
CA ALA A 41 8.87 6.24 -5.53
C ALA A 41 9.05 7.47 -4.62
N ASP A 42 7.98 7.88 -3.95
CA ASP A 42 7.97 9.00 -3.01
C ASP A 42 8.47 8.62 -1.60
N GLY A 43 8.84 7.36 -1.36
CA GLY A 43 9.24 6.85 -0.04
C GLY A 43 8.10 6.80 0.98
N ILE A 44 6.85 6.84 0.53
CA ILE A 44 5.65 6.75 1.34
C ILE A 44 5.32 5.27 1.57
N ARG A 45 5.45 4.82 2.82
CA ARG A 45 5.10 3.47 3.27
C ARG A 45 3.58 3.26 3.40
N ARG A 46 2.85 3.44 2.31
CA ARG A 46 1.39 3.26 2.23
C ARG A 46 1.04 2.44 0.99
N TYR A 47 0.33 1.34 1.19
CA TYR A 47 0.02 0.36 0.17
C TYR A 47 -1.48 0.09 0.12
N ASP A 48 -2.05 0.19 -1.08
CA ASP A 48 -3.42 -0.21 -1.37
C ASP A 48 -3.45 -1.72 -1.66
N VAL A 49 -4.10 -2.48 -0.79
CA VAL A 49 -4.31 -3.94 -0.93
C VAL A 49 -5.54 -4.28 -1.79
N GLY A 50 -6.21 -3.28 -2.36
CA GLY A 50 -7.37 -3.43 -3.22
C GLY A 50 -7.05 -4.14 -4.54
N MET A 51 -8.05 -4.80 -5.11
CA MET A 51 -7.91 -5.65 -6.30
C MET A 51 -7.35 -4.88 -7.50
N GLU A 52 -7.86 -3.68 -7.73
CA GLU A 52 -7.50 -2.82 -8.86
C GLU A 52 -6.07 -2.29 -8.75
N ALA A 53 -5.61 -2.04 -7.52
CA ALA A 53 -4.25 -1.56 -7.25
C ALA A 53 -3.20 -2.67 -7.40
N ASN A 54 -3.65 -3.91 -7.57
CA ASN A 54 -2.82 -5.10 -7.69
C ASN A 54 -3.10 -5.89 -9.00
N ASP A 55 -3.82 -5.27 -9.96
CA ASP A 55 -4.25 -5.87 -11.24
C ASP A 55 -4.93 -7.25 -11.11
N LEU A 56 -5.60 -7.49 -9.98
CA LEU A 56 -6.28 -8.76 -9.71
C LEU A 56 -7.71 -8.79 -10.27
N SER A 57 -8.24 -7.65 -10.72
CA SER A 57 -9.60 -7.55 -11.27
C SER A 57 -9.74 -8.17 -12.67
N SER A 58 -8.64 -8.24 -13.41
CA SER A 58 -8.57 -8.77 -14.78
C SER A 58 -8.20 -10.27 -14.83
N GLY A 59 -7.94 -10.89 -13.68
CA GLY A 59 -7.66 -12.33 -13.55
C GLY A 59 -6.25 -12.76 -13.97
N GLY A 60 -5.35 -11.81 -14.25
CA GLY A 60 -3.98 -12.10 -14.71
C GLY A 60 -2.85 -11.31 -14.05
N GLY A 61 -3.15 -10.29 -13.24
CA GLY A 61 -2.14 -9.51 -12.53
C GLY A 61 -1.60 -10.19 -11.27
N GLU A 62 -0.48 -9.68 -10.77
CA GLU A 62 0.18 -10.14 -9.55
C GLU A 62 0.47 -8.93 -8.65
N ALA A 63 0.27 -9.07 -7.34
CA ALA A 63 0.56 -8.00 -6.40
C ALA A 63 2.06 -7.66 -6.38
N ASP A 64 2.42 -6.37 -6.34
CA ASP A 64 3.81 -5.93 -6.23
C ASP A 64 4.32 -6.08 -4.79
N TYR A 65 4.73 -7.30 -4.44
CA TYR A 65 5.35 -7.59 -3.15
C TYR A 65 6.71 -6.89 -2.97
N ARG A 66 7.33 -6.36 -4.04
CA ARG A 66 8.59 -5.61 -3.91
C ARG A 66 8.39 -4.28 -3.20
N PHE A 67 7.16 -3.84 -2.98
CA PHE A 67 6.87 -2.66 -2.18
C PHE A 67 7.44 -2.76 -0.75
N PHE A 68 7.58 -3.97 -0.23
CA PHE A 68 8.04 -4.24 1.13
C PHE A 68 9.56 -4.46 1.25
N ASP A 69 10.30 -4.44 0.14
CA ASP A 69 11.76 -4.61 0.08
C ASP A 69 12.55 -3.34 0.43
#